data_AF-A0A2E9HU00-F1
#
_entry.id   AF-A0A2E9HU00-F1
#
_cell.length_a   1.000
_cell.length_b   1.000
_cell.length_c   1.000
_cell.angle_alpha   90.00
_cell.angle_beta   90.00
_cell.angle_gamma   90.00
#
_symmetry.space_group_name_H-M   'P 1'
#
loop_
_entity.id
_entity.type
_entity.pdbx_description
1 polymer ?
#
loop_
_entity_poly.entity_id
_entity_poly.type
_entity_poly.pdbx_seq_one_letter_code
_entity_poly.pdbx_strand_id
1 'polypeptide(L)'
;MPTTTTSEILTPPAGFDVNNDGVYAFINPKKGSPVWERISDWICVRAITRDIYGQNHGRLCEFLTIDAQKREIIIEAKKFATGGTAIIAELLSLGFTIEQTPGAAKQLISLLSQWIPEKRITTTEKLGWLKQDAFVLPSTKVIGSPLVKFTGDKDLHDKSSCGTLEGWRENVASLAVGNAPMIVAISAGFSGPLMEPLGLESGGIHFWGGSSCG
;
A
#
# COMPACT_ATOMS: atom_id res chain seq x y z
N MET A 1 2.82 -7.74 22.11
CA MET A 1 2.09 -8.89 21.56
C MET A 1 2.52 -9.03 20.11
N PRO A 2 3.32 -10.04 19.72
CA PRO A 2 3.59 -10.26 18.31
C PRO A 2 2.29 -10.78 17.68
N THR A 3 1.72 -10.03 16.75
CA THR A 3 0.61 -10.50 15.93
C THR A 3 1.12 -11.66 15.09
N THR A 4 0.70 -12.88 15.42
CA THR A 4 0.87 -14.05 14.58
C THR A 4 0.15 -13.77 13.26
N THR A 5 0.90 -13.34 12.25
CA THR A 5 0.41 -13.23 10.87
C THR A 5 0.04 -14.64 10.43
N THR A 6 -1.23 -14.99 10.58
CA THR A 6 -1.79 -16.18 9.94
C THR A 6 -1.52 -15.99 8.46
N SER A 7 -0.62 -16.80 7.91
CA SER A 7 -0.33 -16.81 6.48
C SER A 7 -1.61 -17.25 5.79
N GLU A 8 -2.39 -16.28 5.34
CA GLU A 8 -3.61 -16.50 4.58
C GLU A 8 -3.20 -17.31 3.34
N ILE A 9 -3.67 -18.57 3.26
CA ILE A 9 -3.32 -19.47 2.16
C ILE A 9 -4.04 -18.94 0.92
N LEU A 10 -3.32 -18.19 0.10
CA LEU A 10 -3.83 -17.69 -1.17
C LEU A 10 -3.69 -18.77 -2.23
N THR A 11 -4.83 -19.27 -2.71
CA THR A 11 -4.86 -20.27 -3.77
C THR A 11 -4.81 -19.55 -5.13
N PRO A 12 -3.82 -19.83 -6.00
CA PRO A 12 -3.80 -19.28 -7.34
C PRO A 12 -4.94 -19.84 -8.20
N PRO A 13 -5.33 -19.16 -9.28
CA PRO A 13 -6.27 -19.68 -10.28
C PRO A 13 -5.80 -21.00 -10.90
N ALA A 14 -6.74 -21.79 -11.39
CA ALA A 14 -6.45 -23.03 -12.10
C ALA A 14 -5.49 -22.80 -13.28
N GLY A 15 -4.54 -23.72 -13.47
CA GLY A 15 -3.49 -23.61 -14.49
C GLY A 15 -2.26 -22.81 -14.05
N PHE A 16 -2.21 -22.37 -12.79
CA PHE A 16 -1.03 -21.73 -12.20
C PHE A 16 -0.63 -22.40 -10.88
N ASP A 17 0.67 -22.40 -10.62
CA ASP A 17 1.26 -22.79 -9.34
C ASP A 17 2.17 -21.66 -8.86
N VAL A 18 2.11 -21.33 -7.58
CA VAL A 18 2.86 -20.23 -6.97
C VAL A 18 3.50 -20.74 -5.69
N ASN A 19 4.81 -20.83 -5.70
CA ASN A 19 5.61 -21.40 -4.62
C ASN A 19 6.85 -20.54 -4.35
N ASN A 20 7.68 -20.91 -3.37
CA ASN A 20 8.84 -20.11 -2.98
C ASN A 20 9.87 -19.91 -4.11
N ASP A 21 9.89 -20.78 -5.11
CA ASP A 21 10.83 -20.71 -6.23
C ASP A 21 10.31 -19.82 -7.38
N GLY A 22 9.01 -19.51 -7.41
CA GLY A 22 8.43 -18.58 -8.37
C GLY A 22 7.00 -18.93 -8.76
N VAL A 23 6.64 -18.45 -9.95
CA VAL A 23 5.33 -18.72 -10.56
C VAL A 23 5.51 -19.66 -11.75
N TYR A 24 4.67 -20.67 -11.82
CA TYR A 24 4.60 -21.64 -12.89
C TYR A 24 3.23 -21.60 -13.57
N ALA A 25 3.21 -21.75 -14.88
CA ALA A 25 1.98 -21.88 -15.66
C ALA A 25 1.92 -23.27 -16.32
N PHE A 26 0.72 -23.83 -16.36
CA PHE A 26 0.44 -25.07 -17.07
C PHE A 26 0.23 -24.78 -18.55
N ILE A 27 1.15 -25.23 -19.40
CA ILE A 27 1.18 -24.91 -20.82
C ILE A 27 0.88 -26.18 -21.62
N ASN A 28 -0.06 -26.04 -22.58
CA ASN A 28 -0.36 -27.05 -23.59
C ASN A 28 0.33 -26.67 -24.91
N PRO A 29 1.54 -27.19 -25.19
CA PRO A 29 2.23 -26.87 -26.43
C PRO A 29 1.50 -27.46 -27.64
N LYS A 30 1.64 -26.83 -28.81
CA LYS A 30 1.07 -27.34 -30.08
C LYS A 30 1.60 -28.73 -30.46
N LYS A 31 2.78 -29.10 -29.95
CA LYS A 31 3.43 -30.39 -30.17
C LYS A 31 4.07 -30.83 -28.85
N GLY A 32 3.70 -32.02 -28.38
CA GLY A 32 4.19 -32.58 -27.11
C GLY A 32 3.11 -32.65 -26.04
N SER A 33 3.52 -33.13 -24.86
CA SER A 33 2.67 -33.25 -23.68
C SER A 33 2.56 -31.92 -22.93
N PRO A 34 1.49 -31.70 -22.15
CA PRO A 34 1.39 -30.55 -21.25
C PRO A 34 2.54 -30.52 -20.25
N VAL A 35 3.07 -29.33 -19.97
CA VAL A 35 4.18 -29.13 -19.03
C VAL A 35 3.94 -27.93 -18.12
N TRP A 36 4.51 -27.98 -16.92
CA TRP A 36 4.63 -26.82 -16.05
C TRP A 36 5.89 -26.05 -16.40
N GLU A 37 5.75 -24.78 -16.73
CA GLU A 37 6.86 -23.89 -17.08
C GLU A 37 6.92 -22.72 -16.11
N ARG A 38 8.12 -22.39 -15.61
CA ARG A 38 8.32 -21.20 -14.79
C ARG A 38 8.12 -19.97 -15.67
N ILE A 39 7.41 -18.96 -15.18
CA ILE A 39 7.12 -17.72 -15.92
C ILE A 39 7.66 -16.46 -15.24
N SER A 40 7.90 -16.48 -13.94
CA SER A 40 8.43 -15.32 -13.20
C SER A 40 8.94 -15.71 -11.81
N ASP A 41 9.55 -14.74 -11.13
CA ASP A 41 9.74 -14.77 -9.69
C ASP A 41 8.41 -14.78 -8.93
N TRP A 42 8.47 -15.00 -7.62
CA TRP A 42 7.30 -15.11 -6.77
C TRP A 42 6.50 -13.80 -6.72
N ILE A 43 5.21 -13.90 -7.04
CA ILE A 43 4.22 -12.83 -6.91
C ILE A 43 2.87 -13.44 -6.58
N CYS A 44 2.10 -12.77 -5.72
CA CYS A 44 0.74 -13.17 -5.40
C CYS A 44 -0.21 -11.97 -5.29
N VAL A 45 -1.50 -12.22 -5.47
CA VAL A 45 -2.55 -11.21 -5.28
C VAL A 45 -3.12 -11.32 -3.87
N ARG A 46 -2.78 -10.37 -3.00
CA ARG A 46 -3.19 -10.34 -1.58
C ARG A 46 -4.63 -9.87 -1.36
N ALA A 47 -5.13 -8.97 -2.20
CA ALA A 47 -6.48 -8.42 -2.05
C ALA A 47 -7.02 -7.85 -3.37
N ILE A 48 -8.34 -7.73 -3.45
CA ILE A 48 -9.00 -6.85 -4.41
C ILE A 48 -9.10 -5.44 -3.81
N THR A 49 -8.69 -4.44 -4.56
CA THR A 49 -8.79 -3.03 -4.16
C THR A 49 -9.96 -2.34 -4.83
N ARG A 50 -10.50 -1.30 -4.19
CA ARG A 50 -11.46 -0.35 -4.77
C ARG A 50 -11.37 0.98 -4.05
N ASP A 51 -11.74 2.07 -4.72
CA ASP A 51 -11.82 3.37 -4.04
C ASP A 51 -13.04 3.47 -3.11
N ILE A 52 -13.19 4.64 -2.50
CA ILE A 52 -14.23 4.94 -1.51
C ILE A 52 -15.63 5.01 -2.11
N TYR A 53 -15.72 5.19 -3.42
CA TYR A 53 -16.96 5.21 -4.21
C TYR A 53 -17.30 3.83 -4.78
N GLY A 54 -16.49 2.81 -4.46
CA GLY A 54 -16.64 1.46 -4.99
C GLY A 54 -16.22 1.33 -6.46
N GLN A 55 -15.47 2.29 -6.98
CA GLN A 55 -14.94 2.34 -8.34
C GLN A 55 -13.43 2.03 -8.33
N ASN A 56 -12.77 2.20 -9.48
CA ASN A 56 -11.32 2.06 -9.63
C ASN A 56 -10.76 0.77 -9.00
N HIS A 57 -11.36 -0.36 -9.37
CA HIS A 57 -10.96 -1.66 -8.84
C HIS A 57 -9.54 -2.03 -9.28
N GLY A 58 -8.87 -2.86 -8.49
CA GLY A 58 -7.52 -3.33 -8.79
C GLY A 58 -7.15 -4.60 -8.05
N ARG A 59 -5.85 -4.91 -8.10
CA ARG A 59 -5.21 -6.03 -7.42
C ARG A 59 -4.08 -5.51 -6.57
N LEU A 60 -4.14 -5.73 -5.26
CA LEU A 60 -2.96 -5.55 -4.42
C LEU A 60 -2.07 -6.79 -4.59
N CYS A 61 -0.96 -6.61 -5.27
CA CYS A 61 0.04 -7.65 -5.49
C CYS A 61 1.20 -7.46 -4.53
N GLU A 62 1.75 -8.58 -4.09
CA GLU A 62 2.96 -8.65 -3.28
C GLU A 62 3.97 -9.56 -3.99
N PHE A 63 5.22 -9.14 -4.09
CA PHE A 63 6.27 -9.83 -4.84
C PHE A 63 7.64 -9.61 -4.21
N LEU A 64 8.61 -10.43 -4.63
CA LEU A 64 10.01 -10.24 -4.31
C LEU A 64 10.75 -9.56 -5.46
N THR A 65 11.63 -8.63 -5.15
CA THR A 65 12.53 -8.01 -6.13
C THR A 65 13.82 -8.83 -6.29
N ILE A 66 14.58 -8.53 -7.33
CA ILE A 66 15.93 -9.05 -7.57
C ILE A 66 16.89 -8.81 -6.38
N ASP A 67 16.63 -7.77 -5.59
CA ASP A 67 17.38 -7.43 -4.37
C ASP A 67 16.85 -8.18 -3.12
N ALA A 68 16.02 -9.21 -3.31
CA ALA A 68 15.34 -9.97 -2.26
C ALA A 68 14.48 -9.11 -1.32
N GLN A 69 14.01 -7.94 -1.78
CA GLN A 69 13.11 -7.08 -1.02
C GLN A 69 11.66 -7.44 -1.33
N LYS A 70 10.83 -7.56 -0.29
CA LYS A 70 9.39 -7.69 -0.46
C LYS A 70 8.80 -6.32 -0.82
N ARG A 71 8.06 -6.26 -1.91
CA ARG A 71 7.35 -5.06 -2.35
C ARG A 71 5.89 -5.34 -2.61
N GLU A 72 5.10 -4.27 -2.55
CA GLU A 72 3.69 -4.30 -2.87
C GLU A 72 3.37 -3.26 -3.94
N ILE A 73 2.43 -3.60 -4.82
CA ILE A 73 1.92 -2.71 -5.86
C ILE A 73 0.41 -2.90 -6.00
N ILE A 74 -0.29 -1.81 -6.33
CA ILE A 74 -1.70 -1.88 -6.72
C ILE A 74 -1.78 -1.80 -8.24
N ILE A 75 -2.19 -2.91 -8.87
CA ILE A 75 -2.41 -2.98 -10.30
C ILE A 75 -3.87 -2.61 -10.57
N GLU A 76 -4.09 -1.46 -11.19
CA GLU A 76 -5.43 -1.01 -11.56
C GLU A 76 -6.07 -1.92 -12.62
N ALA A 77 -7.36 -2.23 -12.46
CA ALA A 77 -8.06 -3.14 -13.36
C ALA A 77 -8.04 -2.66 -14.83
N LYS A 78 -8.06 -1.33 -15.05
CA LYS A 78 -7.98 -0.72 -16.39
C LYS A 78 -6.68 -1.05 -17.13
N LYS A 79 -5.58 -1.34 -16.41
CA LYS A 79 -4.28 -1.71 -17.01
C LYS A 79 -4.31 -3.12 -17.65
N PHE A 80 -5.27 -3.97 -17.27
CA PHE A 80 -5.46 -5.27 -17.94
C PHE A 80 -6.14 -5.13 -19.31
N ALA A 81 -6.97 -4.10 -19.52
CA ALA A 81 -7.72 -3.92 -20.76
C ALA A 81 -6.81 -3.65 -21.98
N THR A 82 -5.60 -3.12 -21.75
CA THR A 82 -4.62 -2.80 -22.80
C THR A 82 -3.58 -3.91 -23.02
N GLY A 83 -3.92 -5.15 -22.67
CA GLY A 83 -3.03 -6.32 -22.84
C GLY A 83 -1.93 -6.44 -21.77
N GLY A 84 -1.90 -5.54 -20.77
CA GLY A 84 -1.03 -5.65 -19.61
C GLY A 84 0.42 -5.23 -19.81
N THR A 85 0.81 -4.68 -20.97
CA THR A 85 2.19 -4.21 -21.21
C THR A 85 2.65 -3.19 -20.17
N ALA A 86 1.76 -2.27 -19.76
CA ALA A 86 2.06 -1.29 -18.72
C ALA A 86 2.33 -1.94 -17.35
N ILE A 87 1.62 -3.04 -17.04
CA ILE A 87 1.81 -3.81 -15.80
C ILE A 87 3.20 -4.46 -15.79
N ILE A 88 3.59 -5.07 -16.92
CA ILE A 88 4.91 -5.68 -17.08
C ILE A 88 6.01 -4.64 -16.91
N ALA A 89 5.91 -3.50 -17.60
CA ALA A 89 6.90 -2.42 -17.50
C ALA A 89 7.06 -1.91 -16.06
N GLU A 90 5.95 -1.75 -15.34
CA GLU A 90 5.94 -1.28 -13.94
C GLU A 90 6.50 -2.32 -12.96
N LEU A 91 6.20 -3.61 -13.15
CA LEU A 91 6.81 -4.67 -12.33
C LEU A 91 8.33 -4.74 -12.55
N LEU A 92 8.78 -4.69 -13.81
CA LEU A 92 10.21 -4.69 -14.15
C LEU A 92 10.94 -3.47 -13.57
N SER A 93 10.34 -2.28 -13.63
CA SER A 93 10.96 -1.07 -13.05
C SER A 93 11.07 -1.12 -11.53
N LEU A 94 10.20 -1.88 -10.87
CA LEU A 94 10.27 -2.16 -9.44
C LEU A 94 11.25 -3.29 -9.07
N GLY A 95 11.93 -3.88 -10.06
CA GLY A 95 12.94 -4.94 -9.88
C GLY A 95 12.37 -6.35 -9.84
N PHE A 96 11.15 -6.58 -10.35
CA PHE A 96 10.60 -7.93 -10.52
C PHE A 96 11.20 -8.62 -11.75
N THR A 97 11.38 -9.95 -11.69
CA THR A 97 11.92 -10.74 -12.82
C THR A 97 10.83 -11.58 -13.48
N ILE A 98 10.81 -11.57 -14.80
CA ILE A 98 9.92 -12.38 -15.64
C ILE A 98 10.78 -13.22 -16.58
N GLU A 99 10.41 -14.47 -16.77
CA GLU A 99 11.11 -15.37 -17.69
C GLU A 99 10.98 -14.89 -19.13
N GLN A 100 12.05 -15.06 -19.92
CA GLN A 100 12.11 -14.60 -21.31
C GLN A 100 11.52 -15.61 -22.31
N THR A 101 10.73 -16.58 -21.82
CA THR A 101 10.13 -17.59 -22.67
C THR A 101 8.92 -17.05 -23.43
N PRO A 102 8.63 -17.58 -24.64
CA PRO A 102 7.49 -17.11 -25.42
C PRO A 102 6.16 -17.25 -24.68
N GLY A 103 5.60 -16.12 -24.26
CA GLY A 103 4.29 -16.04 -23.61
C GLY A 103 4.31 -15.97 -22.08
N ALA A 104 5.47 -16.00 -21.42
CA ALA A 104 5.58 -15.86 -19.97
C ALA A 104 4.88 -14.59 -19.44
N ALA A 105 5.18 -13.43 -20.04
CA ALA A 105 4.52 -12.17 -19.70
C ALA A 105 2.99 -12.25 -19.86
N LYS A 106 2.50 -12.87 -20.94
CA LYS A 106 1.06 -13.05 -21.18
C LYS A 106 0.42 -13.94 -20.12
N GLN A 107 1.09 -15.03 -19.73
CA GLN A 107 0.63 -15.93 -18.68
C GLN A 107 0.60 -15.23 -17.33
N LEU A 108 1.60 -14.40 -17.02
CA LEU A 108 1.63 -13.61 -15.80
C LEU A 108 0.45 -12.62 -15.73
N ILE A 109 0.17 -11.90 -16.82
CA ILE A 109 -1.01 -11.02 -16.89
C ILE A 109 -2.31 -11.81 -16.70
N SER A 110 -2.39 -13.00 -17.32
CA SER A 110 -3.53 -13.90 -17.15
C SER A 110 -3.72 -14.31 -15.68
N LEU A 111 -2.66 -14.76 -15.01
CA LEU A 111 -2.65 -15.08 -13.58
C LEU A 111 -3.18 -13.92 -12.74
N LEU A 112 -2.56 -12.75 -12.85
CA LEU A 112 -2.88 -11.59 -12.01
C LEU A 112 -4.32 -11.09 -12.25
N SER A 113 -4.81 -11.17 -13.48
CA SER A 113 -6.18 -10.75 -13.82
C SER A 113 -7.26 -11.68 -13.22
N GLN A 114 -7.01 -12.99 -13.24
CA GLN A 114 -7.94 -14.04 -12.81
C GLN A 114 -7.90 -14.28 -11.30
N TRP A 115 -6.82 -13.88 -10.62
CA TRP A 115 -6.68 -14.09 -9.19
C TRP A 115 -7.57 -13.14 -8.38
N ILE A 116 -8.60 -13.72 -7.75
CA ILE A 116 -9.60 -12.99 -6.97
C ILE A 116 -9.65 -13.56 -5.54
N PRO A 117 -8.82 -13.07 -4.61
CA PRO A 117 -8.91 -13.44 -3.20
C PRO A 117 -10.19 -12.87 -2.56
N GLU A 118 -10.56 -13.32 -1.36
CA GLU A 118 -11.72 -12.79 -0.61
C GLU A 118 -11.45 -11.42 0.02
N LYS A 119 -10.19 -11.17 0.41
CA LYS A 119 -9.79 -9.92 1.07
C LYS A 119 -10.09 -8.70 0.20
N ARG A 120 -10.64 -7.66 0.81
CA ARG A 120 -10.98 -6.37 0.18
C ARG A 120 -10.25 -5.24 0.91
N ILE A 121 -9.66 -4.33 0.14
CA ILE A 121 -8.96 -3.14 0.65
C ILE A 121 -9.53 -1.90 -0.03
N THR A 122 -9.70 -0.83 0.73
CA THR A 122 -10.10 0.48 0.21
C THR A 122 -8.86 1.32 -0.12
N THR A 123 -8.86 1.97 -1.27
CA THR A 123 -7.80 2.92 -1.67
C THR A 123 -8.29 4.35 -1.60
N THR A 124 -7.38 5.28 -1.31
CA THR A 124 -7.69 6.71 -1.31
C THR A 124 -6.47 7.54 -1.69
N GLU A 125 -6.70 8.63 -2.41
CA GLU A 125 -5.70 9.67 -2.69
C GLU A 125 -5.84 10.85 -1.74
N LYS A 126 -6.85 10.82 -0.84
CA LYS A 126 -7.11 11.87 0.14
C LYS A 126 -6.46 11.55 1.48
N LEU A 127 -5.90 12.59 2.09
CA LEU A 127 -5.43 12.59 3.47
C LEU A 127 -6.57 12.86 4.46
N GLY A 128 -6.32 12.58 5.74
CA GLY A 128 -7.27 12.80 6.82
C GLY A 128 -8.22 11.62 7.02
N TRP A 129 -9.41 11.89 7.55
CA TRP A 129 -10.40 10.86 7.86
C TRP A 129 -10.98 10.25 6.60
N LEU A 130 -10.93 8.92 6.57
CA LEU A 130 -11.66 8.09 5.64
C LEU A 130 -12.67 7.26 6.42
N LYS A 131 -13.94 7.66 6.33
CA LYS A 131 -15.00 7.16 7.23
C LYS A 131 -14.57 7.38 8.69
N GLN A 132 -15.08 6.58 9.62
CA GLN A 132 -14.87 6.75 11.06
C GLN A 132 -13.76 5.85 11.63
N ASP A 133 -13.11 5.01 10.80
CA ASP A 133 -12.17 3.98 11.26
C ASP A 133 -10.75 4.11 10.70
N ALA A 134 -10.49 5.02 9.76
CA ALA A 134 -9.17 5.20 9.16
C ALA A 134 -8.76 6.67 9.04
N PHE A 135 -7.59 7.03 9.56
CA PHE A 135 -6.99 8.36 9.38
C PHE A 135 -5.69 8.25 8.58
N VAL A 136 -5.67 8.85 7.40
CA VAL A 136 -4.57 8.77 6.44
C VAL A 136 -3.61 9.95 6.61
N LEU A 137 -2.36 9.65 6.94
CA LEU A 137 -1.30 10.64 7.17
C LEU A 137 -0.55 10.97 5.87
N PRO A 138 0.06 12.16 5.78
CA PRO A 138 0.95 12.52 4.66
C PRO A 138 2.07 11.49 4.41
N SER A 139 2.60 10.90 5.49
CA SER A 139 3.63 9.84 5.41
C SER A 139 3.12 8.52 4.82
N THR A 140 1.92 8.50 4.22
CA THR A 140 1.20 7.34 3.67
C THR A 140 0.76 6.29 4.71
N LYS A 141 1.10 6.52 5.99
CA LYS A 141 0.67 5.69 7.11
C LYS A 141 -0.82 5.90 7.39
N VAL A 142 -1.52 4.83 7.73
CA VAL A 142 -2.91 4.87 8.15
C VAL A 142 -3.00 4.51 9.64
N ILE A 143 -3.73 5.32 10.41
CA ILE A 143 -4.10 5.03 11.81
C ILE A 143 -5.50 4.42 11.81
N GLY A 144 -5.72 3.37 12.60
CA GLY A 144 -7.02 2.72 12.75
C GLY A 144 -7.15 1.47 11.88
N SER A 145 -7.73 1.60 10.68
CA SER A 145 -8.07 0.47 9.82
C SER A 145 -6.89 0.01 8.94
N PRO A 146 -6.41 -1.25 9.06
CA PRO A 146 -5.37 -1.79 8.20
C PRO A 146 -5.85 -2.12 6.77
N LEU A 147 -7.16 -1.95 6.51
CA LEU A 147 -7.79 -2.23 5.22
C LEU A 147 -7.87 -1.00 4.31
N VAL A 148 -7.14 0.07 4.63
CA VAL A 148 -7.04 1.28 3.81
C VAL A 148 -5.60 1.48 3.35
N LYS A 149 -5.42 1.77 2.05
CA LYS A 149 -4.12 2.14 1.48
C LYS A 149 -4.18 3.49 0.79
N PHE A 150 -3.17 4.31 1.02
CA PHE A 150 -2.98 5.56 0.31
C PHE A 150 -2.35 5.30 -1.08
N THR A 151 -2.93 5.89 -2.12
CA THR A 151 -2.49 5.78 -3.52
C THR A 151 -2.23 7.12 -4.18
N GLY A 152 -2.30 8.22 -3.44
CA GLY A 152 -1.98 9.55 -3.96
C GLY A 152 -0.47 9.73 -4.18
N ASP A 153 -0.11 10.87 -4.76
CA ASP A 153 1.28 11.23 -4.99
C ASP A 153 2.06 11.29 -3.66
N LYS A 154 3.11 10.46 -3.57
CA LYS A 154 3.94 10.37 -2.38
C LYS A 154 4.91 11.54 -2.27
N ASP A 155 5.33 12.11 -3.40
CA ASP A 155 6.34 13.18 -3.44
C ASP A 155 5.76 14.51 -2.94
N LEU A 156 4.45 14.73 -3.12
CA LEU A 156 3.73 15.87 -2.56
C LEU A 156 3.62 15.82 -1.03
N HIS A 157 3.87 14.66 -0.43
CA HIS A 157 3.59 14.39 0.97
C HIS A 157 4.76 13.76 1.73
N ASP A 158 5.96 13.78 1.16
CA ASP A 158 7.17 13.21 1.77
C ASP A 158 7.60 14.03 3.00
N LYS A 159 6.91 13.76 4.10
CA LYS A 159 7.30 14.09 5.45
C LYS A 159 7.73 12.79 6.10
N SER A 160 8.94 12.37 5.79
CA SER A 160 9.59 11.27 6.49
C SER A 160 9.77 11.65 7.97
N SER A 161 9.51 10.68 8.85
CA SER A 161 9.84 10.84 10.26
C SER A 161 11.36 10.88 10.41
N CYS A 162 11.88 11.87 11.13
CA CYS A 162 13.31 11.97 11.45
C CYS A 162 13.52 11.95 12.97
N GLY A 163 14.58 11.28 13.41
CA GLY A 163 14.88 11.08 14.83
C GLY A 163 14.06 9.97 15.49
N THR A 164 14.01 9.99 16.83
CA THR A 164 13.29 9.00 17.64
C THR A 164 12.19 9.67 18.47
N LEU A 165 11.20 8.88 18.88
CA LEU A 165 10.13 9.38 19.76
C LEU A 165 10.71 9.82 21.11
N GLU A 166 11.68 9.08 21.64
CA GLU A 166 12.39 9.39 22.87
C GLU A 166 13.11 10.73 22.74
N GLY A 167 13.87 10.92 21.67
CA GLY A 167 14.56 12.18 21.39
C GLY A 167 13.59 13.36 21.23
N TRP A 168 12.44 13.14 20.59
CA TRP A 168 11.40 14.16 20.49
C TRP A 168 10.80 14.52 21.87
N ARG A 169 10.54 13.52 22.72
CA ARG A 169 10.02 13.75 24.08
C ARG A 169 11.02 14.52 24.94
N GLU A 170 12.30 14.16 24.87
CA GLU A 170 13.38 14.76 25.66
C GLU A 170 13.72 16.19 25.22
N ASN A 171 13.69 16.47 23.91
CA ASN A 171 14.21 17.73 23.37
C ASN A 171 13.13 18.69 22.85
N VAL A 172 11.88 18.24 22.66
CA VAL A 172 10.77 19.09 22.17
C VAL A 172 9.64 19.15 23.20
N ALA A 173 9.11 17.99 23.61
CA ALA A 173 7.95 17.95 24.50
C ALA A 173 8.27 18.50 25.90
N SER A 174 9.48 18.20 26.41
CA SER A 174 9.95 18.69 27.70
C SER A 174 9.95 20.22 27.80
N LEU A 175 10.31 20.92 26.71
CA LEU A 175 10.35 22.38 26.62
C LEU A 175 8.96 23.03 26.64
N ALA A 176 7.92 22.27 26.28
CA ALA A 176 6.54 22.75 26.30
C ALA A 176 5.91 22.73 27.71
N VAL A 177 6.49 22.01 28.68
CA VAL A 177 5.90 21.89 30.02
C VAL A 177 5.81 23.26 30.69
N GLY A 178 4.60 23.68 31.04
CA GLY A 178 4.33 25.01 31.62
C GLY A 178 4.23 26.16 30.59
N ASN A 179 4.47 25.89 29.30
CA ASN A 179 4.35 26.87 28.22
C ASN A 179 3.03 26.66 27.46
N ALA A 180 1.99 27.43 27.81
CA ALA A 180 0.66 27.27 27.25
C ALA A 180 0.60 27.38 25.71
N PRO A 181 1.23 28.38 25.05
CA PRO A 181 1.30 28.42 23.59
C PRO A 181 1.90 27.17 22.95
N MET A 182 3.02 26.64 23.48
CA MET A 182 3.64 25.42 22.94
C MET A 182 2.76 24.19 23.15
N ILE A 183 2.13 24.07 24.32
CA ILE A 183 1.18 22.98 24.61
C ILE A 183 0.02 23.02 23.61
N VAL A 184 -0.54 24.20 23.36
CA VAL A 184 -1.62 24.39 22.37
C VAL A 184 -1.13 24.02 20.97
N ALA A 185 0.05 24.47 20.56
CA ALA A 185 0.62 24.16 19.24
C ALA A 185 0.82 22.65 19.02
N ILE A 186 1.39 21.95 20.02
CA ILE A 186 1.57 20.49 19.98
C ILE A 186 0.20 19.80 19.94
N SER A 187 -0.73 20.21 20.81
CA SER A 187 -2.08 19.64 20.88
C SER A 187 -2.86 19.82 19.58
N ALA A 188 -2.70 20.97 18.92
CA ALA A 188 -3.30 21.26 17.62
C ALA A 188 -2.84 20.27 16.55
N GLY A 189 -1.57 19.84 16.57
CA GLY A 189 -1.05 18.81 15.67
C GLY A 189 -1.75 17.45 15.81
N PHE A 190 -2.25 17.13 17.00
CA PHE A 190 -3.01 15.90 17.28
C PHE A 190 -4.51 16.03 17.04
N SER A 191 -5.03 17.25 16.83
CA SER A 191 -6.47 17.48 16.68
C SER A 191 -7.07 16.72 15.50
N GLY A 192 -6.41 16.71 14.34
CA GLY A 192 -6.89 16.04 13.12
C GLY A 192 -7.38 14.60 13.35
N PRO A 193 -6.53 13.68 13.85
CA PRO A 193 -6.94 12.30 14.16
C PRO A 193 -7.81 12.13 15.41
N LEU A 194 -8.16 13.21 16.14
CA LEU A 194 -8.98 13.12 17.36
C LEU A 194 -10.38 13.72 17.20
N MET A 195 -10.60 14.67 16.29
CA MET A 195 -11.88 15.38 16.19
C MET A 195 -13.05 14.49 15.75
N GLU A 196 -12.90 13.72 14.66
CA GLU A 196 -14.00 12.88 14.12
C GLU A 196 -14.46 11.81 15.13
N PRO A 197 -13.58 11.02 15.80
CA PRO A 197 -14.02 10.01 16.77
C PRO A 197 -14.68 10.61 18.02
N LEU A 198 -14.34 11.85 18.36
CA LEU A 198 -14.93 12.58 19.49
C LEU A 198 -16.25 13.28 19.11
N GLY A 199 -16.64 13.27 17.83
CA GLY A 199 -17.81 13.99 17.34
C GLY A 199 -17.71 15.51 17.53
N LEU A 200 -16.48 16.04 17.52
CA LEU A 200 -16.20 17.46 17.73
C LEU A 200 -16.09 18.19 16.40
N GLU A 201 -16.56 19.43 16.37
CA GLU A 201 -16.37 20.32 15.22
C GLU A 201 -14.90 20.75 15.08
N SER A 202 -14.46 20.91 13.84
CA SER A 202 -13.13 21.44 13.56
C SER A 202 -13.07 22.96 13.76
N GLY A 203 -11.85 23.48 13.96
CA GLY A 203 -11.61 24.90 14.16
C GLY A 203 -10.20 25.31 13.74
N GLY A 204 -9.92 26.61 13.80
CA GLY A 204 -8.61 27.19 13.49
C GLY A 204 -7.97 27.82 14.71
N ILE A 205 -6.64 27.76 14.79
CA ILE A 205 -5.85 28.46 15.78
C ILE A 205 -4.96 29.46 15.04
N HIS A 206 -4.99 30.71 15.47
CA HIS A 206 -4.12 31.76 14.95
C HIS A 206 -3.22 32.26 16.07
N PHE A 207 -1.94 31.92 16.01
CA PHE A 207 -0.92 32.52 16.87
C PHE A 207 -0.56 33.90 16.32
N TRP A 208 -0.77 34.92 17.13
CA TRP A 208 -0.39 36.30 16.82
C TRP A 208 0.66 36.78 17.84
N GLY A 209 1.75 37.35 17.34
CA GLY A 209 2.74 38.09 18.11
C GLY A 209 3.57 39.01 17.23
N GLY A 210 4.52 39.71 17.84
CA GLY A 210 5.57 40.41 17.09
C GLY A 210 6.53 39.42 16.42
N SER A 211 7.40 39.92 15.55
CA SER A 211 8.49 39.10 15.01
C SER A 211 9.41 38.61 16.15
N SER A 212 9.90 37.37 16.05
CA SER A 212 10.79 36.73 17.04
C SER A 212 10.15 36.47 18.41
N CYS A 213 8.83 36.32 18.48
CA CYS A 213 8.10 35.99 19.71
C CYS A 213 7.68 34.52 19.83
N GLY A 214 8.26 33.63 19.01
CA GLY A 214 8.01 32.19 18.98
C GLY A 214 9.19 31.45 18.40
#